data_AF-A0A1E4NJS5-F1
#
_entry.id   AF-A0A1E4NJS5-F1
#
_cell.length_a   1.000
_cell.length_b   1.000
_cell.length_c   1.000
_cell.angle_alpha   90.00
_cell.angle_beta   90.00
_cell.angle_gamma   90.00
#
_symmetry.space_group_name_H-M   'P 1'
#
loop_
_entity.id
_entity.type
_entity.pdbx_description
1 polymer ?
#
loop_
_entity_poly.entity_id
_entity_poly.type
_entity_poly.pdbx_seq_one_letter_code
_entity_poly.pdbx_strand_id
1 'polypeptide(L)'
;MCQSFALTRDDVSTFFHAANEVSGPEFHDRAIVLPCRYEGRLTMEGEAWRFSINAGGAGYLYRAGGARREYLCEQRCQKVLARAFGAD
;
A
#
# COMPACT_ATOMS: atom_id res chain seq x y z
N MET A 1 -11.66 -4.78 -15.81
CA MET A 1 -10.30 -4.21 -15.92
C MET A 1 -9.91 -3.72 -14.52
N CYS A 2 -8.73 -4.05 -14.00
CA CYS A 2 -8.32 -4.19 -12.57
C CYS A 2 -8.34 -5.63 -12.00
N GLN A 3 -8.97 -6.60 -12.68
CA GLN A 3 -8.98 -8.01 -12.23
C GLN A 3 -7.59 -8.65 -12.17
N SER A 4 -6.63 -8.12 -12.94
CA SER A 4 -5.22 -8.53 -12.89
C SER A 4 -4.45 -7.95 -11.72
N PHE A 5 -4.92 -6.85 -11.12
CA PHE A 5 -4.33 -6.27 -9.92
C PHE A 5 -5.02 -6.86 -8.69
N ALA A 6 -4.55 -8.03 -8.28
CA ALA A 6 -5.02 -8.74 -7.10
C ALA A 6 -3.83 -8.99 -6.17
N LEU A 7 -3.97 -8.62 -4.90
CA LEU A 7 -2.98 -8.89 -3.87
C LEU A 7 -3.47 -10.03 -2.98
N THR A 8 -2.57 -10.93 -2.61
CA THR A 8 -2.83 -11.90 -1.54
C THR A 8 -2.70 -11.23 -0.17
N ARG A 9 -3.12 -11.92 0.89
CA ARG A 9 -2.89 -11.44 2.28
C ARG A 9 -1.41 -11.24 2.57
N ASP A 10 -0.55 -12.14 2.08
CA ASP A 10 0.89 -12.08 2.28
C ASP A 10 1.52 -10.90 1.52
N ASP A 11 1.00 -10.57 0.32
CA ASP A 11 1.44 -9.38 -0.43
C ASP A 11 1.13 -8.09 0.35
N VAL A 12 -0.06 -8.01 0.97
CA VAL A 12 -0.46 -6.87 1.80
C VAL A 12 0.45 -6.73 3.02
N SER A 13 0.73 -7.84 3.72
CA SER A 13 1.66 -7.83 4.86
C SER A 13 3.07 -7.43 4.42
N THR A 14 3.56 -7.99 3.31
CA THR A 14 4.87 -7.66 2.74
C THR A 14 4.95 -6.19 2.35
N PHE A 15 3.89 -5.63 1.75
CA PHE A 15 3.81 -4.23 1.39
C PHE A 15 4.04 -3.32 2.61
N PHE A 16 3.26 -3.49 3.68
CA PHE A 16 3.35 -2.63 4.86
C PHE A 16 4.63 -2.86 5.69
N HIS A 17 5.33 -3.98 5.48
CA HIS A 17 6.67 -4.20 6.06
C HIS A 17 7.81 -3.62 5.21
N ALA A 18 7.66 -3.53 3.89
CA ALA A 18 8.73 -3.13 2.98
C ALA A 18 8.60 -1.70 2.45
N ALA A 19 7.39 -1.13 2.43
CA ALA A 19 7.13 0.24 2.02
C ALA A 19 7.54 1.24 3.10
N ASN A 20 7.90 2.45 2.67
CA ASN A 20 8.29 3.52 3.58
C ASN A 20 7.06 4.32 3.99
N GLU A 21 6.85 4.52 5.30
CA GLU A 21 5.90 5.51 5.80
C GLU A 21 6.45 6.91 5.52
N VAL A 22 5.64 7.78 4.92
CA VAL A 22 6.04 9.13 4.50
C VAL A 22 5.06 10.17 5.02
N SER A 23 5.48 11.43 5.03
CA SER A 23 4.60 12.55 5.38
C SER A 23 3.55 12.83 4.29
N GLY A 24 2.43 13.45 4.66
CA GLY A 24 1.40 13.87 3.70
C GLY A 24 1.92 14.72 2.53
N PRO A 25 2.74 15.77 2.75
CA PRO A 25 3.34 16.55 1.66
C PRO A 25 4.24 15.72 0.75
N GLU A 26 5.08 14.85 1.31
CA GLU A 26 5.96 13.97 0.54
C GLU A 26 5.16 12.96 -0.28
N PHE A 27 4.11 12.38 0.30
CA PHE A 27 3.21 11.49 -0.39
C PHE A 27 2.52 12.21 -1.56
N HIS A 28 2.04 13.44 -1.34
CA HIS A 28 1.39 14.23 -2.39
C HIS A 28 2.31 14.48 -3.60
N ASP A 29 3.59 14.77 -3.32
CA ASP A 29 4.59 15.05 -4.37
C ASP A 29 5.00 13.80 -5.15
N ARG A 30 5.10 12.65 -4.47
CA ARG A 30 5.80 11.47 -4.99
C ARG A 30 4.88 10.30 -5.36
N ALA A 31 3.66 10.25 -4.86
CA ALA A 31 2.76 9.12 -5.06
C ALA A 31 2.27 9.02 -6.52
N ILE A 32 2.42 7.84 -7.11
CA ILE A 32 1.73 7.48 -8.35
C ILE A 32 0.41 6.80 -7.95
N VAL A 33 -0.71 7.50 -8.10
CA VAL A 33 -2.04 6.98 -7.72
C VAL A 33 -2.79 6.49 -8.95
N LEU A 34 -2.65 5.19 -9.24
CA LEU A 34 -3.40 4.53 -10.30
C LEU A 34 -4.81 4.11 -9.84
N PRO A 35 -5.80 4.01 -10.74
CA PRO A 35 -7.21 3.80 -10.38
C PRO A 35 -7.50 2.41 -9.78
N CYS A 36 -6.69 1.40 -10.09
CA CYS A 36 -6.85 0.06 -9.52
C CYS A 36 -6.31 0.02 -8.09
N ARG A 37 -7.13 -0.49 -7.17
CA ARG A 37 -6.81 -0.59 -5.75
C ARG A 37 -7.29 -1.90 -5.16
N TYR A 38 -6.53 -2.36 -4.18
CA TYR A 38 -6.86 -3.48 -3.32
C TYR A 38 -7.08 -2.94 -1.91
N GLU A 39 -8.26 -3.19 -1.37
CA GLU A 39 -8.72 -2.61 -0.11
C GLU A 39 -9.14 -3.71 0.86
N GLY A 40 -9.04 -3.42 2.16
CA GLY A 40 -9.44 -4.39 3.17
C GLY A 40 -9.23 -3.90 4.59
N ARG A 41 -9.12 -4.88 5.50
CA ARG A 41 -8.85 -4.65 6.92
C ARG A 41 -7.68 -5.52 7.36
N LEU A 42 -6.85 -4.98 8.24
CA LEU A 42 -5.76 -5.70 8.89
C LEU A 42 -5.63 -5.28 10.34
N THR A 43 -5.01 -6.13 11.13
CA THR A 43 -4.62 -5.80 12.50
C THR A 43 -3.12 -5.60 12.52
N MET A 44 -2.67 -4.45 13.01
CA MET A 44 -1.25 -4.09 13.13
C MET A 44 -1.03 -3.53 14.52
N GLU A 45 -0.06 -4.09 15.27
CA GLU A 45 0.24 -3.67 16.65
C GLU A 45 -0.99 -3.76 17.59
N GLY A 46 -1.88 -4.73 17.36
CA GLY A 46 -3.13 -4.89 18.13
C GLY A 46 -4.26 -3.93 17.73
N GLU A 47 -4.02 -3.04 16.78
CA GLU A 47 -4.98 -2.04 16.31
C GLU A 47 -5.64 -2.47 14.99
N ALA A 48 -6.94 -2.23 14.87
CA ALA A 48 -7.69 -2.51 13.65
C ALA A 48 -7.58 -1.35 12.66
N TRP A 49 -7.06 -1.63 11.47
CA TRP A 49 -6.89 -0.67 10.39
C TRP A 49 -7.69 -1.07 9.16
N ARG A 50 -8.25 -0.08 8.46
CA ARG A 50 -8.61 -0.26 7.04
C ARG A 50 -7.40 0.09 6.21
N PHE A 51 -7.21 -0.59 5.09
CA PHE A 51 -6.12 -0.30 4.17
C PHE A 51 -6.61 -0.12 2.73
N SER A 52 -5.82 0.61 1.95
CA SER A 52 -5.92 0.67 0.49
C SER A 52 -4.52 0.69 -0.10
N ILE A 53 -4.24 -0.19 -1.05
CA ILE A 53 -3.00 -0.21 -1.83
C ILE A 53 -3.39 -0.08 -3.30
N ASN A 54 -2.85 0.90 -4.02
CA ASN A 54 -3.10 1.05 -5.44
C ASN A 54 -1.99 0.44 -6.30
N ALA A 55 -2.30 0.22 -7.59
CA ALA A 55 -1.38 -0.39 -8.54
C ALA A 55 -0.13 0.45 -8.86
N GLY A 56 -0.09 1.73 -8.47
CA GLY A 56 1.10 2.58 -8.56
C GLY A 56 2.02 2.47 -7.33
N GLY A 57 1.72 1.58 -6.38
CA GLY A 57 2.56 1.34 -5.22
C GLY A 57 2.32 2.32 -4.06
N ALA A 58 1.25 3.12 -4.11
CA ALA A 58 0.87 3.98 -3.00
C ALA A 58 -0.10 3.26 -2.07
N GLY A 59 0.15 3.35 -0.76
CA GLY A 59 -0.61 2.67 0.28
C GLY A 59 -1.12 3.61 1.37
N TYR A 60 -2.24 3.25 1.97
CA TYR A 60 -2.86 3.98 3.07
C TYR A 60 -3.29 3.03 4.18
N LEU A 61 -3.12 3.47 5.42
CA LEU A 61 -3.81 2.91 6.58
C LEU A 61 -4.73 3.96 7.19
N TYR A 62 -5.96 3.55 7.52
CA TYR A 62 -6.97 4.38 8.16
C TYR A 62 -7.39 3.75 9.49
N ARG A 63 -7.24 4.49 10.59
CA ARG A 63 -7.78 4.10 11.90
C ARG A 63 -9.20 4.61 12.07
N ALA A 64 -10.00 3.90 12.87
CA ALA A 64 -11.21 4.49 13.42
C ALA A 64 -10.84 5.73 14.26
N GLY A 65 -11.40 6.90 13.93
CA GLY A 65 -11.04 8.18 14.56
C GLY A 65 -10.20 9.12 13.70
N GLY A 66 -9.86 8.76 12.46
CA GLY A 66 -9.36 9.70 11.44
C GLY A 66 -7.85 9.75 11.26
N ALA A 67 -7.07 9.01 12.07
CA ALA A 67 -5.63 8.87 11.83
C ALA A 67 -5.39 8.15 10.50
N ARG A 68 -4.56 8.76 9.64
CA ARG A 68 -4.15 8.23 8.34
C ARG A 68 -2.63 8.14 8.30
N ARG A 69 -2.12 7.00 7.83
CA ARG A 69 -0.70 6.80 7.52
C ARG A 69 -0.55 6.54 6.02
N GLU A 70 0.55 7.02 5.46
CA GLU A 70 0.79 7.04 4.01
C GLU A 70 2.09 6.31 3.71
N TYR A 71 2.05 5.45 2.71
CA TYR A 71 3.16 4.55 2.38
C TYR A 71 3.51 4.61 0.89
N LEU A 72 4.81 4.63 0.59
CA LEU A 72 5.31 4.52 -0.78
C LEU A 72 6.14 3.24 -0.95
N CYS A 73 5.75 2.43 -1.95
CA CYS A 73 6.48 1.24 -2.36
C CYS A 73 7.63 1.62 -3.30
N GLU A 74 8.79 1.88 -2.70
CA GLU A 74 10.02 2.23 -3.42
C GLU A 74 10.86 0.99 -3.75
N GLN A 75 12.08 1.19 -4.29
CA GLN A 75 12.95 0.17 -4.89
C GLN A 75 12.95 -1.20 -4.18
N ARG A 76 13.10 -1.24 -2.85
CA ARG A 76 13.09 -2.50 -2.09
C ARG A 76 11.72 -3.19 -2.12
N CYS A 77 10.66 -2.43 -1.91
CA CYS A 77 9.28 -2.91 -1.93
C CYS A 77 8.91 -3.44 -3.32
N GLN A 78 9.27 -2.70 -4.38
CA GLN A 78 9.01 -3.14 -5.76
C GLN A 78 9.73 -4.45 -6.11
N LYS A 79 10.96 -4.65 -5.64
CA LYS A 79 11.69 -5.92 -5.84
C LYS A 79 11.02 -7.10 -5.16
N VAL A 80 10.57 -6.94 -3.90
CA VAL A 80 9.91 -8.03 -3.17
C VAL A 80 8.48 -8.29 -3.65
N LEU A 81 7.85 -7.31 -4.30
CA LEU A 81 6.50 -7.39 -4.85
C LEU A 81 6.48 -7.26 -6.39
N ALA A 82 7.53 -7.71 -7.07
CA ALA A 82 7.67 -7.55 -8.53
C ALA A 82 6.47 -8.12 -9.30
N ARG A 83 6.00 -9.30 -8.88
CA ARG A 83 4.79 -9.96 -9.40
C ARG A 83 3.51 -9.11 -9.29
N ALA A 84 3.43 -8.25 -8.29
CA ALA A 84 2.22 -7.50 -7.95
C ALA A 84 2.20 -6.11 -8.59
N PHE A 85 3.38 -5.52 -8.86
CA PHE A 85 3.51 -4.17 -9.43
C PHE A 85 4.16 -4.13 -10.81
N GLY A 86 4.42 -5.29 -11.43
CA GLY A 86 4.88 -5.38 -12.82
C GLY A 86 6.31 -4.89 -13.03
N ALA A 87 7.20 -5.13 -12.06
CA ALA A 87 8.61 -4.72 -12.11
C ALA A 87 9.54 -5.85 -12.64
N ASP A 88 9.07 -6.61 -13.63
CA ASP A 88 9.84 -7.65 -14.34
C ASP A 88 10.53 -7.08 -15.59
#